data_AF-A0A238VMQ5-F1
#
_entry.id   AF-A0A238VMQ5-F1
#
_cell.length_a   1.000
_cell.length_b   1.000
_cell.length_c   1.000
_cell.angle_alpha   90.00
_cell.angle_beta   90.00
_cell.angle_gamma   90.00
#
_symmetry.space_group_name_H-M   'P 1'
#
loop_
_entity.id
_entity.type
_entity.pdbx_description
1 polymer ?
#
loop_
_entity_poly.entity_id
_entity_poly.type
_entity_poly.pdbx_seq_one_letter_code
_entity_poly.pdbx_strand_id
1 'polypeptide(L)'
;MSTSETASSDTGSADERDGAAEADPGVRVRLTVFDPPACPVADALPSDATASDLSRTAGGSSVEQFRTDRPIEGETPTFAADGAYVYRRSLPETACPCRTVEALGHPVTDTRVRTDPPRISFTLLLPSVDPLPTVIERLESTGSSVSLDRLTRTGGAGGSEPIVIDRATLTDRQREVLSAAYRMGYFAYPREASAEEVAEAVGIARSTFAEHLAAAHRQVIGDVVDG
;
A
#
# COMPACT_ATOMS: atom_id res chain seq x y z
N MET A 1 4.84 -69.67 -45.08
CA MET A 1 3.44 -69.45 -44.68
C MET A 1 3.38 -68.10 -43.97
N SER A 2 2.38 -67.27 -44.34
CA SER A 2 2.03 -65.91 -43.85
C SER A 2 3.00 -64.77 -44.25
N THR A 3 2.66 -63.84 -45.17
CA THR A 3 1.70 -62.68 -45.11
C THR A 3 2.10 -61.68 -44.00
N SER A 4 2.24 -60.36 -44.15
CA SER A 4 1.80 -59.30 -45.07
C SER A 4 2.60 -58.02 -44.73
N GLU A 5 3.01 -57.19 -45.69
CA GLU A 5 2.47 -55.84 -46.02
C GLU A 5 2.39 -54.78 -44.91
N THR A 6 3.15 -53.69 -45.14
CA THR A 6 2.77 -52.26 -45.13
C THR A 6 2.09 -51.62 -43.91
N ALA A 7 2.74 -50.60 -43.33
CA ALA A 7 2.19 -49.23 -43.26
C ALA A 7 3.07 -48.29 -42.41
N SER A 8 3.36 -47.12 -42.98
CA SER A 8 3.66 -45.90 -42.24
C SER A 8 2.60 -45.62 -41.18
N SER A 9 3.04 -45.20 -40.00
CA SER A 9 2.21 -44.42 -39.09
C SER A 9 3.06 -43.29 -38.54
N ASP A 10 2.89 -42.16 -39.21
CA ASP A 10 2.90 -40.84 -38.61
C ASP A 10 2.04 -40.87 -37.33
N THR A 11 2.60 -40.44 -36.20
CA THR A 11 1.80 -40.06 -35.04
C THR A 11 2.53 -38.93 -34.34
N GLY A 12 2.16 -37.72 -34.75
CA GLY A 12 1.41 -36.87 -33.83
C GLY A 12 2.19 -36.33 -32.66
N SER A 13 2.73 -35.14 -32.87
CA SER A 13 2.85 -34.07 -31.89
C SER A 13 1.83 -34.18 -30.74
N ALA A 14 2.32 -34.43 -29.54
CA ALA A 14 1.74 -33.92 -28.30
C ALA A 14 2.88 -33.12 -27.65
N ASP A 15 3.22 -31.95 -28.18
CA ASP A 15 2.82 -30.66 -27.59
C ASP A 15 2.09 -30.83 -26.24
N GLU A 16 2.83 -31.29 -25.23
CA GLU A 16 2.55 -31.04 -23.82
C GLU A 16 2.60 -29.51 -23.62
N ARG A 17 1.54 -28.83 -24.08
CA ARG A 17 1.19 -27.51 -23.60
C ARG A 17 0.79 -27.70 -22.16
N ASP A 18 1.79 -27.56 -21.32
CA ASP A 18 1.68 -27.29 -19.90
C ASP A 18 0.55 -26.27 -19.72
N GLY A 19 -0.59 -26.79 -19.29
CA GLY A 19 -1.77 -25.99 -18.98
C GLY A 19 -1.46 -25.19 -17.74
N ALA A 20 -0.71 -24.09 -17.92
CA ALA A 20 -0.70 -23.00 -16.98
C ALA A 20 -2.17 -22.59 -16.83
N ALA A 21 -2.81 -23.09 -15.76
CA ALA A 21 -4.14 -22.69 -15.39
C ALA A 21 -4.17 -21.17 -15.46
N GLU A 22 -5.03 -20.62 -16.33
CA GLU A 22 -5.33 -19.20 -16.34
C GLU A 22 -5.78 -18.84 -14.93
N ALA A 23 -4.85 -18.34 -14.12
CA ALA A 23 -5.14 -17.87 -12.79
C ALA A 23 -6.10 -16.70 -12.99
N ASP A 24 -7.35 -16.87 -12.51
CA ASP A 24 -8.34 -15.80 -12.53
C ASP A 24 -7.67 -14.55 -11.94
N PRO A 25 -7.70 -13.39 -12.63
CA PRO A 25 -7.03 -12.18 -12.17
C PRO A 25 -7.42 -11.83 -10.73
N GLY A 26 -6.47 -12.03 -9.82
CA GLY A 26 -6.64 -11.67 -8.41
C GLY A 26 -6.97 -10.20 -8.24
N VAL A 27 -7.55 -9.82 -7.10
CA VAL A 27 -7.94 -8.43 -6.82
C VAL A 27 -7.05 -7.81 -5.75
N ARG A 28 -6.58 -6.59 -6.02
CA ARG A 28 -5.97 -5.72 -5.02
C ARG A 28 -7.04 -4.80 -4.45
N VAL A 29 -7.26 -4.89 -3.15
CA VAL A 29 -8.30 -4.15 -2.43
C VAL A 29 -7.63 -3.21 -1.42
N ARG A 30 -8.05 -1.95 -1.38
CA ARG A 30 -7.69 -1.03 -0.29
C ARG A 30 -8.94 -0.72 0.54
N LEU A 31 -8.87 -1.03 1.82
CA LEU A 31 -9.92 -0.74 2.79
C LEU A 31 -9.44 0.35 3.75
N THR A 32 -10.37 1.21 4.17
CA THR A 32 -10.20 2.10 5.33
C THR A 32 -11.23 1.75 6.38
N VAL A 33 -10.76 1.52 7.61
CA VAL A 33 -11.56 1.29 8.80
C VAL A 33 -11.55 2.56 9.64
N PHE A 34 -12.73 3.11 9.90
CA PHE A 34 -12.91 4.29 10.74
C PHE A 34 -13.34 3.87 12.14
N ASP A 35 -12.91 4.66 13.13
CA ASP A 35 -13.19 4.43 14.54
C ASP A 35 -12.87 2.98 14.97
N PRO A 36 -11.62 2.51 14.75
CA PRO A 36 -11.21 1.17 15.14
C PRO A 36 -11.32 1.02 16.68
N PRO A 37 -12.02 -0.02 17.19
CA PRO A 37 -12.27 -0.17 18.63
C PRO A 37 -11.00 -0.44 19.44
N ALA A 38 -9.98 -1.02 18.80
CA ALA A 38 -8.66 -1.23 19.38
C ALA A 38 -7.61 -1.23 18.26
N CYS A 39 -6.55 -0.45 18.42
CA CYS A 39 -5.38 -0.53 17.55
C CYS A 39 -4.14 -0.14 18.35
N PRO A 40 -3.28 -1.11 18.71
CA PRO A 40 -2.15 -0.84 19.58
C PRO A 40 -1.16 0.20 19.04
N VAL A 41 -1.10 0.34 17.72
CA VAL A 41 -0.29 1.37 17.06
C VAL A 41 -0.97 2.73 17.17
N ALA A 42 -2.30 2.80 17.01
CA ALA A 42 -3.02 4.05 17.25
C ALA A 42 -2.89 4.48 18.72
N ASP A 43 -2.92 3.54 19.67
CA ASP A 43 -2.76 3.81 21.10
C ASP A 43 -1.35 4.34 21.44
N ALA A 44 -0.34 3.98 20.66
CA ALA A 44 1.04 4.45 20.82
C ALA A 44 1.27 5.83 20.17
N LEU A 45 0.43 6.20 19.20
CA LEU A 45 0.63 7.41 18.42
C LEU A 45 0.11 8.65 19.17
N PRO A 46 0.84 9.78 19.14
CA PRO A 46 0.30 11.06 19.58
C PRO A 46 -0.88 11.48 18.69
N SER A 47 -1.64 12.51 19.08
CA SER A 47 -2.73 13.04 18.24
C SER A 47 -2.21 13.59 16.90
N ASP A 48 -3.03 13.46 15.86
CA ASP A 48 -2.73 13.82 14.46
C ASP A 48 -1.46 13.15 13.86
N ALA A 49 -1.02 12.04 14.43
CA ALA A 49 0.17 11.31 13.98
C ALA A 49 -0.19 10.22 12.97
N THR A 50 0.81 9.81 12.19
CA THR A 50 0.67 8.75 11.20
C THR A 50 1.77 7.72 11.37
N ALA A 51 1.39 6.44 11.46
CA ALA A 51 2.30 5.32 11.31
C ALA A 51 2.13 4.64 9.94
N SER A 52 3.22 4.08 9.43
CA SER A 52 3.31 3.35 8.16
C SER A 52 4.28 2.18 8.27
N ASP A 53 4.38 1.38 7.20
CA ASP A 53 5.29 0.23 7.10
C ASP A 53 5.15 -0.75 8.26
N LEU A 54 3.90 -1.00 8.61
CA LEU A 54 3.53 -1.94 9.65
C LEU A 54 3.86 -3.35 9.20
N SER A 55 4.84 -3.95 9.87
CA SER A 55 5.20 -5.34 9.71
C SER A 55 4.98 -6.07 11.02
N ARG A 56 4.45 -7.29 10.91
CA ARG A 56 4.08 -8.10 12.07
C ARG A 56 4.67 -9.49 11.94
N THR A 57 5.26 -9.96 13.03
CA THR A 57 5.68 -11.36 13.16
C THR A 57 4.84 -12.02 14.25
N ALA A 58 4.25 -13.17 13.91
CA ALA A 58 3.49 -13.98 14.85
C ALA A 58 4.39 -15.11 15.40
N GLY A 59 4.65 -15.07 16.71
CA GLY A 59 5.25 -16.15 17.50
C GLY A 59 4.53 -16.27 18.85
N GLY A 60 5.14 -16.88 19.87
CA GLY A 60 4.55 -16.97 21.22
C GLY A 60 4.27 -15.61 21.90
N SER A 61 4.79 -14.51 21.34
CA SER A 61 4.30 -13.14 21.54
C SER A 61 4.26 -12.45 20.17
N SER A 62 3.20 -11.69 19.90
CA SER A 62 3.07 -10.93 18.66
C SER A 62 3.96 -9.69 18.73
N VAL A 63 4.87 -9.52 17.78
CA VAL A 63 5.71 -8.32 17.68
C VAL A 63 5.29 -7.51 16.47
N GLU A 64 5.04 -6.22 16.67
CA GLU A 64 4.79 -5.25 15.62
C GLU A 64 5.93 -4.25 15.50
N GLN A 65 6.28 -3.92 14.26
CA GLN A 65 7.19 -2.85 13.92
C GLN A 65 6.46 -1.83 13.04
N PHE A 66 6.66 -0.54 13.32
CA PHE A 66 6.04 0.53 12.54
C PHE A 66 6.94 1.76 12.47
N ARG A 67 6.74 2.56 11.41
CA ARG A 67 7.49 3.79 11.14
C ARG A 67 6.62 5.04 11.33
N THR A 68 7.18 6.06 11.97
CA THR A 68 6.60 7.41 12.08
C THR A 68 7.55 8.45 11.49
N ASP A 69 7.02 9.64 11.17
CA ASP A 69 7.74 10.81 10.66
C ASP A 69 8.20 11.79 11.76
N ARG A 70 7.83 11.50 13.01
CA ARG A 70 8.21 12.25 14.21
C ARG A 70 8.34 11.30 15.41
N PRO A 71 9.15 11.65 16.42
CA PRO A 71 9.33 10.79 17.58
C PRO A 71 8.05 10.76 18.43
N ILE A 72 7.79 9.61 19.04
CA ILE A 72 6.76 9.43 20.06
C ILE A 72 7.35 9.81 21.42
N GLU A 73 6.67 10.72 22.13
CA GLU A 73 7.10 11.16 23.45
C GLU A 73 7.06 10.00 24.46
N GLY A 74 8.12 9.84 25.23
CA GLY A 74 8.23 8.77 26.22
C GLY A 74 8.62 7.39 25.66
N GLU A 75 8.90 7.29 24.35
CA GLU A 75 9.34 6.04 23.72
C GLU A 75 10.70 6.15 23.04
N THR A 76 11.53 5.13 23.23
CA THR A 76 12.82 5.02 22.54
C THR A 76 12.63 4.25 21.23
N PRO A 77 12.95 4.83 20.06
CA PRO A 77 12.87 4.12 18.80
C PRO A 77 13.92 3.01 18.72
N THR A 78 13.59 1.92 18.05
CA THR A 78 14.55 0.85 17.69
C THR A 78 15.52 1.32 16.62
N PHE A 79 15.08 2.21 15.72
CA PHE A 79 15.91 2.85 14.70
C PHE A 79 15.45 4.29 14.46
N ALA A 80 16.38 5.21 14.29
CA ALA A 80 16.10 6.61 13.95
C ALA A 80 17.18 7.14 12.99
N ALA A 81 16.77 7.53 11.78
CA ALA A 81 17.63 8.16 10.78
C ALA A 81 16.78 9.00 9.81
N ASP A 82 17.32 10.11 9.31
CA ASP A 82 16.71 10.93 8.25
C ASP A 82 15.24 11.31 8.50
N GLY A 83 14.88 11.63 9.76
CA GLY A 83 13.51 11.97 10.15
C GLY A 83 12.53 10.79 10.18
N ALA A 84 12.99 9.56 9.93
CA ALA A 84 12.23 8.34 10.10
C ALA A 84 12.54 7.70 11.46
N TYR A 85 11.48 7.35 12.21
CA TYR A 85 11.57 6.69 13.50
C TYR A 85 10.86 5.36 13.43
N VAL A 86 11.52 4.28 13.83
CA VAL A 86 10.98 2.91 13.81
C VAL A 86 10.85 2.42 15.24
N TYR A 87 9.65 1.97 15.59
CA TYR A 87 9.32 1.43 16.91
C TYR A 87 8.99 -0.05 16.78
N ARG A 88 9.29 -0.80 17.85
CA ARG A 88 8.94 -2.22 17.97
C ARG A 88 8.22 -2.44 19.29
N ARG A 89 7.07 -3.12 19.24
CA ARG A 89 6.25 -3.43 20.42
C ARG A 89 5.78 -4.87 20.43
N SER A 90 5.77 -5.47 21.61
CA SER A 90 5.07 -6.73 21.85
C SER A 90 3.64 -6.41 22.24
N LEU A 91 2.68 -7.07 21.59
CA LEU A 91 1.27 -6.74 21.77
C LEU A 91 0.52 -7.75 22.64
N PRO A 92 -0.45 -7.28 23.44
CA PRO A 92 -1.51 -8.15 23.94
C PRO A 92 -2.38 -8.66 22.77
N GLU A 93 -3.04 -9.81 22.96
CA GLU A 93 -4.03 -10.33 22.01
C GLU A 93 -5.27 -9.42 21.97
N THR A 94 -5.22 -8.34 21.17
CA THR A 94 -6.34 -7.41 21.00
C THR A 94 -6.96 -7.50 19.61
N ALA A 95 -8.24 -7.13 19.53
CA ALA A 95 -9.05 -7.11 18.31
C ALA A 95 -8.69 -5.93 17.40
N CYS A 96 -7.45 -5.89 16.90
CA CYS A 96 -7.02 -4.94 15.88
C CYS A 96 -7.66 -5.30 14.51
N PRO A 97 -8.18 -4.35 13.72
CA PRO A 97 -8.72 -4.63 12.39
C PRO A 97 -7.80 -5.47 11.49
N CYS A 98 -6.49 -5.20 11.51
CA CYS A 98 -5.51 -6.00 10.78
C CYS A 98 -5.48 -7.47 11.25
N ARG A 99 -5.64 -7.72 12.55
CA ARG A 99 -5.73 -9.08 13.11
C ARG A 99 -7.02 -9.78 12.69
N THR A 100 -8.12 -9.04 12.69
CA THR A 100 -9.41 -9.55 12.24
C THR A 100 -9.32 -10.09 10.81
N VAL A 101 -8.62 -9.38 9.92
CA VAL A 101 -8.44 -9.82 8.53
C VAL A 101 -7.40 -10.94 8.40
N GLU A 102 -6.27 -10.85 9.09
CA GLU A 102 -5.26 -11.92 9.11
C GLU A 102 -5.81 -13.24 9.65
N ALA A 103 -6.69 -13.20 10.66
CA ALA A 103 -7.33 -14.39 11.22
C ALA A 103 -8.27 -15.10 10.23
N LEU A 104 -8.72 -14.40 9.18
CA LEU A 104 -9.45 -14.98 8.04
C LEU A 104 -8.51 -15.58 6.98
N GLY A 105 -7.19 -15.54 7.19
CA GLY A 105 -6.19 -16.06 6.26
C GLY A 105 -5.77 -15.05 5.17
N HIS A 106 -6.05 -13.77 5.35
CA HIS A 106 -5.72 -12.72 4.39
C HIS A 106 -4.65 -11.77 4.96
N PRO A 107 -3.38 -11.90 4.52
CA PRO A 107 -2.32 -10.98 4.95
C PRO A 107 -2.63 -9.53 4.54
N VAL A 108 -2.37 -8.60 5.45
CA VAL A 108 -2.49 -7.16 5.17
C VAL A 108 -1.12 -6.59 4.78
N THR A 109 -1.12 -5.62 3.87
CA THR A 109 0.09 -4.88 3.43
C THR A 109 -0.22 -3.39 3.35
N ASP A 110 0.80 -2.56 3.17
CA ASP A 110 0.68 -1.09 3.04
C ASP A 110 -0.13 -0.40 4.16
N THR A 111 -0.17 -1.01 5.35
CA THR A 111 -1.02 -0.52 6.43
C THR A 111 -0.54 0.86 6.89
N ARG A 112 -1.49 1.79 7.03
CA ARG A 112 -1.29 3.12 7.59
C ARG A 112 -2.30 3.35 8.71
N VAL A 113 -1.82 3.87 9.82
CA VAL A 113 -2.65 4.24 10.99
C VAL A 113 -2.55 5.74 11.14
N ARG A 114 -3.68 6.43 11.20
CA ARG A 114 -3.74 7.86 11.51
C ARG A 114 -4.57 8.06 12.77
N THR A 115 -4.09 8.89 13.67
CA THR A 115 -4.87 9.39 14.80
C THR A 115 -5.51 10.72 14.42
N ASP A 116 -6.66 11.03 15.02
CA ASP A 116 -7.40 12.30 14.85
C ASP A 116 -7.81 12.67 13.39
N PRO A 117 -8.94 12.16 12.87
CA PRO A 117 -9.76 11.08 13.44
C PRO A 117 -9.08 9.71 13.28
N PRO A 118 -9.31 8.77 14.20
CA PRO A 118 -8.67 7.45 14.19
C PRO A 118 -9.13 6.64 12.99
N ARG A 119 -8.18 6.24 12.14
CA ARG A 119 -8.44 5.42 10.96
C ARG A 119 -7.26 4.54 10.59
N ILE A 120 -7.57 3.35 10.09
CA ILE A 120 -6.58 2.39 9.60
C ILE A 120 -6.89 2.08 8.15
N SER A 121 -5.94 2.30 7.25
CA SER A 121 -6.06 1.87 5.86
C SER A 121 -5.06 0.77 5.55
N PHE A 122 -5.46 -0.31 4.88
CA PHE A 122 -4.58 -1.39 4.47
C PHE A 122 -4.95 -1.96 3.11
N THR A 123 -4.01 -2.67 2.50
CA THR A 123 -4.14 -3.37 1.23
C THR A 123 -4.28 -4.87 1.45
N LEU A 124 -5.21 -5.50 0.74
CA LEU A 124 -5.38 -6.96 0.62
C LEU A 124 -5.12 -7.39 -0.82
N LEU A 125 -4.48 -8.54 -0.97
CA LEU A 125 -4.40 -9.28 -2.24
C LEU A 125 -5.28 -10.52 -2.09
N LEU A 126 -6.36 -10.57 -2.85
CA LEU A 126 -7.32 -11.67 -2.80
C LEU A 126 -7.31 -12.42 -4.14
N PRO A 127 -7.55 -13.74 -4.14
CA PRO A 127 -7.65 -14.51 -5.37
C PRO A 127 -8.86 -14.10 -6.23
N SER A 128 -9.92 -13.60 -5.60
CA SER A 128 -11.12 -13.04 -6.24
C SER A 128 -11.76 -12.01 -5.32
N VAL A 129 -12.84 -11.37 -5.76
CA VAL A 129 -13.63 -10.45 -4.92
C VAL A 129 -14.50 -11.19 -3.89
N ASP A 130 -14.69 -12.50 -4.03
CA ASP A 130 -15.63 -13.28 -3.23
C ASP A 130 -15.40 -13.25 -1.71
N PRO A 131 -14.14 -13.22 -1.19
CA PRO A 131 -13.91 -13.12 0.25
C PRO A 131 -14.25 -11.74 0.84
N LEU A 132 -14.38 -10.71 0.01
CA LEU A 132 -14.47 -9.32 0.47
C LEU A 132 -15.70 -9.03 1.34
N PRO A 133 -16.91 -9.50 1.04
CA PRO A 133 -18.07 -9.30 1.90
C PRO A 133 -17.87 -9.87 3.31
N THR A 134 -17.27 -11.07 3.43
CA THR A 134 -16.97 -11.69 4.73
C THR A 134 -15.93 -10.88 5.51
N VAL A 135 -14.91 -10.35 4.82
CA VAL A 135 -13.90 -9.46 5.44
C VAL A 135 -14.56 -8.19 5.99
N ILE A 136 -15.40 -7.54 5.19
CA ILE A 136 -16.11 -6.30 5.59
C ILE A 136 -17.04 -6.59 6.76
N GLU A 137 -17.89 -7.61 6.66
CA GLU A 137 -18.82 -8.00 7.72
C GLU A 137 -18.08 -8.29 9.03
N ARG A 138 -16.95 -9.01 8.96
CA ARG A 138 -16.16 -9.31 10.14
C ARG A 138 -15.55 -8.06 10.78
N LEU A 139 -15.07 -7.11 9.97
CA LEU A 139 -14.55 -5.84 10.46
C LEU A 139 -15.66 -4.99 11.10
N GLU A 140 -16.81 -4.86 10.45
CA GLU A 140 -17.95 -4.09 10.96
C GLU A 140 -18.55 -4.69 12.24
N SER A 141 -18.49 -6.02 12.40
CA SER A 141 -18.92 -6.70 13.64
C SER A 141 -18.15 -6.28 14.89
N THR A 142 -17.00 -5.61 14.73
CA THR A 142 -16.20 -5.06 15.84
C THR A 142 -16.67 -3.67 16.30
N GLY A 143 -17.65 -3.07 15.62
CA GLY A 143 -18.16 -1.71 15.90
C GLY A 143 -17.51 -0.60 15.08
N SER A 144 -16.61 -0.95 14.14
CA SER A 144 -16.05 -0.01 13.17
C SER A 144 -16.94 0.18 11.95
N SER A 145 -16.79 1.30 11.26
CA SER A 145 -17.29 1.44 9.89
C SER A 145 -16.17 1.23 8.88
N VAL A 146 -16.48 0.63 7.73
CA VAL A 146 -15.50 0.26 6.70
C VAL A 146 -15.84 0.90 5.36
N SER A 147 -14.82 1.46 4.70
CA SER A 147 -14.90 1.95 3.32
C SER A 147 -14.01 1.11 2.41
N LEU A 148 -14.52 0.81 1.22
CA LEU A 148 -13.75 0.29 0.10
C LEU A 148 -13.21 1.46 -0.72
N ASP A 149 -11.94 1.80 -0.53
CA ASP A 149 -11.32 2.95 -1.20
C ASP A 149 -10.88 2.64 -2.63
N ARG A 150 -10.46 1.39 -2.87
CA ARG A 150 -9.99 0.94 -4.18
C ARG A 150 -10.16 -0.56 -4.34
N LEU A 151 -10.62 -0.99 -5.51
CA LEU A 151 -10.59 -2.37 -5.96
C LEU A 151 -10.02 -2.40 -7.39
N THR A 152 -8.89 -3.07 -7.57
CA THR A 152 -8.23 -3.24 -8.86
C THR A 152 -8.14 -4.72 -9.18
N ARG A 153 -8.61 -5.13 -10.36
CA ARG A 153 -8.43 -6.49 -10.86
C ARG A 153 -7.07 -6.60 -11.53
N THR A 154 -6.23 -7.50 -11.04
CA THR A 154 -4.87 -7.74 -11.53
C THR A 154 -4.93 -8.83 -12.59
N GLY A 155 -5.15 -8.43 -13.85
CA GLY A 155 -4.98 -9.32 -15.02
C GLY A 155 -5.95 -9.06 -16.18
N GLY A 156 -6.17 -7.78 -16.51
CA GLY A 156 -6.32 -7.41 -17.91
C GLY A 156 -4.93 -7.32 -18.54
N ALA A 157 -4.79 -7.64 -19.84
CA ALA A 157 -3.54 -7.52 -20.58
C ALA A 157 -2.93 -6.11 -20.41
N GLY A 158 -1.97 -6.00 -19.48
CA GLY A 158 -1.55 -4.75 -18.87
C GLY A 158 -1.23 -5.00 -17.40
N GLY A 159 -0.18 -5.77 -17.15
CA GLY A 159 0.29 -6.13 -15.81
C GLY A 159 0.38 -4.89 -14.93
N SER A 160 -0.51 -4.80 -13.95
CA SER A 160 -0.36 -3.81 -12.87
C SER A 160 0.59 -4.40 -11.84
N GLU A 161 1.84 -4.59 -12.23
CA GLU A 161 2.91 -4.83 -11.28
C GLU A 161 3.02 -3.53 -10.44
N PRO A 162 2.94 -3.62 -9.10
CA PRO A 162 3.07 -2.43 -8.28
C PRO A 162 4.48 -1.88 -8.41
N ILE A 163 4.61 -0.78 -9.15
CA ILE A 163 5.85 -0.01 -9.21
C ILE A 163 6.11 0.58 -7.83
N VAL A 164 7.24 0.20 -7.25
CA VAL A 164 7.72 0.74 -5.98
C VAL A 164 8.45 2.04 -6.27
N ILE A 165 7.82 3.17 -5.95
CA ILE A 165 8.46 4.48 -6.02
C ILE A 165 9.23 4.69 -4.71
N ASP A 166 10.56 4.71 -4.80
CA ASP A 166 11.39 5.03 -3.63
C ASP A 166 11.37 6.53 -3.36
N ARG A 167 10.54 6.93 -2.40
CA ARG A 167 10.43 8.33 -1.96
C ARG A 167 11.73 8.88 -1.35
N ALA A 168 12.69 8.04 -0.99
CA ALA A 168 14.00 8.46 -0.51
C ALA A 168 14.86 9.11 -1.61
N THR A 169 14.59 8.81 -2.88
CA THR A 169 15.27 9.43 -4.03
C THR A 169 14.92 10.91 -4.20
N LEU A 170 13.77 11.34 -3.69
CA LEU A 170 13.36 12.74 -3.66
C LEU A 170 14.04 13.47 -2.51
N THR A 171 14.63 14.63 -2.79
CA THR A 171 15.16 15.51 -1.74
C THR A 171 14.03 16.05 -0.87
N ASP A 172 14.34 16.47 0.36
CA ASP A 172 13.35 17.07 1.27
C ASP A 172 12.57 18.20 0.60
N ARG A 173 13.27 19.07 -0.13
CA ARG A 173 12.65 20.20 -0.80
C ARG A 173 11.74 19.80 -1.95
N GLN A 174 12.13 18.77 -2.71
CA GLN A 174 11.29 18.19 -3.76
C GLN A 174 10.02 17.55 -3.16
N ARG A 175 10.15 16.83 -2.05
CA ARG A 175 9.02 16.22 -1.32
C ARG A 175 8.04 17.26 -0.81
N GLU A 176 8.56 18.33 -0.20
CA GLU A 176 7.78 19.42 0.34
C GLU A 176 7.00 20.15 -0.75
N VAL A 177 7.68 20.55 -1.83
CA VAL A 177 7.08 21.22 -3.00
C VAL A 177 6.00 20.36 -3.66
N LEU A 178 6.28 19.07 -3.89
CA LEU A 178 5.32 18.14 -4.49
C LEU A 178 4.08 17.94 -3.59
N SER A 179 4.29 17.81 -2.28
CA SER A 179 3.22 17.65 -1.28
C SER A 179 2.33 18.89 -1.21
N ALA A 180 2.93 20.09 -1.17
CA ALA A 180 2.19 21.35 -1.17
C ALA A 180 1.37 21.52 -2.45
N ALA A 181 1.98 21.30 -3.62
CA ALA A 181 1.29 21.37 -4.90
C ALA A 181 0.09 20.41 -4.97
N TYR A 182 0.26 19.17 -4.50
CA TYR A 182 -0.84 18.20 -4.46
C TYR A 182 -1.97 18.63 -3.53
N ARG A 183 -1.64 19.02 -2.29
CA ARG A 183 -2.64 19.40 -1.28
C ARG A 183 -3.42 20.66 -1.64
N MET A 184 -2.78 21.60 -2.35
CA MET A 184 -3.41 22.83 -2.80
C MET A 184 -4.15 22.67 -4.14
N GLY A 185 -4.23 21.45 -4.69
CA GLY A 185 -4.97 21.19 -5.92
C GLY A 185 -4.32 21.81 -7.17
N TYR A 186 -3.00 22.02 -7.17
CA TYR A 186 -2.24 22.45 -8.36
C TYR A 186 -2.42 21.50 -9.55
N PHE A 187 -2.61 20.21 -9.27
CA PHE A 187 -2.82 19.15 -10.25
C PHE A 187 -4.29 18.84 -10.53
N ALA A 188 -5.22 19.52 -9.85
CA ALA A 188 -6.65 19.29 -10.05
C ALA A 188 -7.14 19.82 -11.41
N TYR A 189 -8.29 19.32 -11.85
CA TYR A 189 -9.01 19.87 -13.00
C TYR A 189 -10.48 20.17 -12.61
N PRO A 190 -10.91 21.45 -12.58
CA PRO A 190 -10.10 22.66 -12.80
C PRO A 190 -9.05 22.85 -11.69
N ARG A 191 -7.95 23.58 -11.99
CA ARG A 191 -6.90 23.84 -11.00
C ARG A 191 -7.43 24.68 -9.85
N GLU A 192 -7.11 24.29 -8.63
CA GLU A 192 -7.53 25.00 -7.40
C GLU A 192 -6.46 25.98 -6.91
N ALA A 193 -5.18 25.74 -7.25
CA ALA A 193 -4.08 26.66 -6.97
C ALA A 193 -3.12 26.80 -8.17
N SER A 194 -2.55 27.99 -8.29
CA SER A 194 -1.50 28.36 -9.24
C SER A 194 -0.10 28.03 -8.71
N ALA A 195 0.89 28.03 -9.61
CA ALA A 195 2.29 27.82 -9.22
C ALA A 195 2.80 28.95 -8.30
N GLU A 196 2.27 30.16 -8.43
CA GLU A 196 2.61 31.29 -7.58
C GLU A 196 2.09 31.10 -6.15
N GLU A 197 0.82 30.74 -6.01
CA GLU A 197 0.21 30.50 -4.69
C GLU A 197 0.92 29.35 -3.95
N VAL A 198 1.28 28.27 -4.65
CA VAL A 198 2.01 27.16 -4.03
C VAL A 198 3.44 27.58 -3.65
N ALA A 199 4.14 28.32 -4.52
CA ALA A 199 5.49 28.79 -4.24
C ALA A 199 5.53 29.73 -3.02
N GLU A 200 4.53 30.61 -2.90
CA GLU A 200 4.34 31.47 -1.74
C GLU A 200 4.09 30.65 -0.46
N ALA A 201 3.21 29.65 -0.53
CA ALA A 201 2.89 28.79 0.61
C ALA A 201 4.11 28.03 1.16
N VAL A 202 5.06 27.64 0.31
CA VAL A 202 6.31 26.98 0.73
C VAL A 202 7.49 27.95 0.87
N GLY A 203 7.30 29.26 0.69
CA GLY A 203 8.32 30.28 0.94
C GLY A 203 9.49 30.30 -0.07
N ILE A 204 9.24 30.06 -1.36
CA ILE A 204 10.25 30.14 -2.43
C ILE A 204 9.77 30.95 -3.64
N ALA A 205 10.72 31.34 -4.49
CA ALA A 205 10.40 31.93 -5.78
C ALA A 205 9.67 30.92 -6.69
N ARG A 206 8.76 31.43 -7.53
CA ARG A 206 8.02 30.65 -8.55
C ARG A 206 8.95 29.83 -9.44
N SER A 207 10.11 30.39 -9.83
CA SER A 207 11.12 29.69 -10.64
C SER A 207 11.73 28.49 -9.90
N THR A 208 12.09 28.68 -8.63
CA THR A 208 12.62 27.61 -7.76
C THR A 208 11.58 26.53 -7.51
N PHE A 209 10.30 26.90 -7.35
CA PHE A 209 9.19 25.95 -7.27
C PHE A 209 9.10 25.09 -8.54
N ALA A 210 9.11 25.72 -9.72
CA ALA A 210 9.04 25.01 -10.98
C ALA A 210 10.23 24.06 -11.19
N GLU A 211 11.44 24.47 -10.78
CA GLU A 211 12.64 23.64 -10.83
C GLU A 211 12.53 22.41 -9.92
N HIS A 212 12.17 22.60 -8.65
CA HIS A 212 11.98 21.50 -7.71
C HIS A 212 10.87 20.55 -8.15
N LEU A 213 9.75 21.09 -8.66
CA LEU A 213 8.63 20.29 -9.14
C LEU A 213 9.03 19.46 -10.37
N ALA A 214 9.74 20.06 -11.33
CA ALA A 214 10.23 19.35 -12.50
C ALA A 214 11.24 18.25 -12.13
N ALA A 215 12.14 18.52 -11.19
CA ALA A 215 13.08 17.52 -10.69
C ALA A 215 12.35 16.36 -9.99
N ALA A 216 11.38 16.67 -9.12
CA ALA A 216 10.56 15.66 -8.46
C ALA A 216 9.79 14.78 -9.46
N HIS A 217 9.18 15.39 -10.48
CA HIS A 217 8.48 14.66 -11.54
C HIS A 217 9.43 13.77 -12.34
N ARG A 218 10.62 14.25 -12.72
CA ARG A 218 11.59 13.41 -13.46
C ARG A 218 11.95 12.15 -12.68
N GLN A 219 12.17 12.28 -11.38
CA GLN A 219 12.50 11.14 -10.54
C GLN A 219 11.34 10.15 -10.48
N VAL A 220 10.13 10.62 -10.16
CA VAL A 220 8.93 9.77 -10.06
C VAL A 220 8.59 9.12 -11.40
N ILE A 221 8.73 9.84 -12.52
CA ILE A 221 8.47 9.30 -13.85
C ILE A 221 9.56 8.30 -14.24
N GLY A 222 10.83 8.56 -13.90
CA GLY A 222 11.91 7.60 -14.08
C GLY A 222 11.63 6.28 -13.38
N ASP A 223 11.27 6.33 -12.09
CA ASP A 223 10.88 5.15 -11.31
C ASP A 223 9.69 4.40 -11.95
N VAL A 224 8.79 5.12 -12.65
CA VAL A 224 7.62 4.52 -13.31
C VAL A 224 7.94 3.93 -14.70
N VAL A 225 8.92 4.49 -15.40
CA VAL A 225 9.27 4.08 -16.77
C VAL A 225 10.35 3.00 -16.77
N ASP A 226 11.29 3.09 -15.84
CA ASP A 226 12.45 2.20 -15.74
C ASP A 226 12.24 1.07 -14.69
N GLY A 227 11.14 1.12 -13.95
CA GLY A 227 10.76 0.18 -12.89
C GLY A 227 10.00 -1.06 -13.33
#